data_AF-A0A084AJW5-F1
#
_entry.id   AF-A0A084AJW5-F1
#
_cell.length_a   1.000
_cell.length_b   1.000
_cell.length_c   1.000
_cell.angle_alpha   90.00
_cell.angle_beta   90.00
_cell.angle_gamma   90.00
#
_symmetry.space_group_name_H-M   'P 1'
#
loop_
_entity.id
_entity.type
_entity.pdbx_description
1 polymer ?
#
loop_
_entity_poly.entity_id
_entity_poly.type
_entity_poly.pdbx_seq_one_letter_code
_entity_poly.pdbx_strand_id
1 'polypeptide(L)'
;MRLTDLPYTIFLEIVSYLSAADVLVCRRLSSDARQALTRSDLCVSLILAHFPRSREGRLLRRCFQDAGPRGRHGLLDGDDWAAVFARLARRYFHLGNAVPWRTDKIPLLKDPARLRGVTPWNRFLRLDEKTAPFHYWDPVWTFSPADGLLVYPAAPAPAPAPAPASGALPEPAFRARDLATGSECPVPFDMTGKVVRRVRLSDGILIFEWCETTPHSSPDEQEATHRHFATAYDITRAEGYTTSLLSSSYSSQTPGEFPWTIHFRSEWKIHFLGLPLSRRDRFFSTHNRTHYVLYIWQPTRSPWGEDDPLERLIVWEIGNPCSHRPSLDPTQKEEPPSGGGPRIVRRLANQELAAWGIEQKDTPSLRGLALDPVTWDSCTGSACGHIYFTEEEHRWSAGPHSSPAPPRLHRVKATGIPLLGHGPRWLDDCGGNSSNRNVNMTFCRRGPWRRRRSNNSSMRAHATDDDIASETWPGRAPCWRHDDFPYLTVAEVFDAAAGVRISARHCFMLETLSVHIRPRLRVQGVEAVYAAKSGRKRTASANSGSGSGSSSSSSSSSEGTATPGDVGSVATSAAKGGTIRAEGPYGEEVQFDDDMWGELLGKGFISGDERWLVGEDGNGDITVVYF
;
A
#
# COMPACT_ATOMS: atom_id res chain seq x y z
N MET A 1 14.32 -40.50 30.02
CA MET A 1 13.27 -40.02 29.10
C MET A 1 13.83 -38.80 28.39
N ARG A 2 13.98 -38.81 27.06
CA ARG A 2 14.48 -37.63 26.34
C ARG A 2 13.33 -36.63 26.16
N LEU A 3 13.63 -35.35 26.07
CA LEU A 3 12.63 -34.30 25.84
C LEU A 3 11.79 -34.57 24.57
N THR A 4 12.42 -35.17 23.55
CA THR A 4 11.82 -35.56 22.27
C THR A 4 10.87 -36.75 22.36
N ASP A 5 10.89 -37.50 23.46
CA ASP A 5 10.04 -38.69 23.68
C ASP A 5 8.73 -38.33 24.41
N LEU A 6 8.53 -37.06 24.75
CA LEU A 6 7.32 -36.59 25.42
C LEU A 6 6.10 -36.70 24.49
N PRO A 7 4.89 -36.91 25.04
CA PRO A 7 3.65 -36.82 24.28
C PRO A 7 3.55 -35.49 23.51
N TYR A 8 3.00 -35.54 22.30
CA TYR A 8 2.93 -34.40 21.38
C TYR A 8 2.42 -33.12 22.04
N THR A 9 1.35 -33.21 22.84
CA THR A 9 0.73 -32.06 23.51
C THR A 9 1.67 -31.41 24.51
N ILE A 10 2.38 -32.20 25.31
CA ILE A 10 3.36 -31.71 26.30
C ILE A 10 4.56 -31.11 25.58
N PHE A 11 5.05 -31.77 24.52
CA PHE A 11 6.17 -31.26 23.73
C PHE A 11 5.83 -29.92 23.07
N LEU A 12 4.65 -29.82 22.43
CA LEU A 12 4.16 -28.58 21.83
C LEU A 12 4.01 -27.47 22.87
N GLU A 13 3.45 -27.78 24.05
CA GLU A 13 3.30 -26.80 25.13
C GLU A 13 4.67 -26.24 25.55
N ILE A 14 5.67 -27.09 25.78
CA ILE A 14 7.04 -26.67 26.13
C ILE A 14 7.63 -25.79 25.03
N VAL A 15 7.56 -26.24 23.77
CA VAL A 15 8.16 -25.52 22.64
C VAL A 15 7.44 -24.18 22.38
N SER A 16 6.14 -24.07 22.70
CA SER A 16 5.37 -22.83 22.52
C SER A 16 5.83 -21.67 23.42
N TYR A 17 6.58 -21.95 24.49
CA TYR A 17 7.21 -20.94 25.33
C TYR A 17 8.46 -20.32 24.70
N LEU A 18 9.05 -20.98 23.69
CA LEU A 18 10.21 -20.47 22.97
C LEU A 18 9.80 -19.43 21.94
N SER A 19 10.68 -18.47 21.64
CA SER A 19 10.49 -17.64 20.45
C SER A 19 10.65 -18.50 19.20
N ALA A 20 10.07 -18.07 18.08
CA ALA A 20 10.22 -18.81 16.83
C ALA A 20 11.69 -18.90 16.38
N ALA A 21 12.51 -17.89 16.69
CA ALA A 21 13.95 -17.91 16.45
C ALA A 21 14.65 -18.95 17.34
N ASP A 22 14.30 -19.02 18.63
CA ASP A 22 14.86 -20.01 19.56
C ASP A 22 14.52 -21.43 19.12
N VAL A 23 13.30 -21.69 18.65
CA VAL A 23 12.92 -22.99 18.08
C VAL A 23 13.87 -23.40 16.94
N LEU A 24 14.23 -22.47 16.06
CA LEU A 24 15.19 -22.74 14.98
C LEU A 24 16.61 -23.00 15.49
N VAL A 25 17.05 -22.28 16.52
CA VAL A 25 18.35 -22.52 17.16
C VAL A 25 18.37 -23.89 17.83
N CYS A 26 17.28 -24.29 18.51
CA CYS A 26 17.15 -25.59 19.16
C CYS A 26 17.24 -26.77 18.19
N ARG A 27 16.95 -26.58 16.88
CA ARG A 27 17.21 -27.61 15.84
C ARG A 27 18.68 -27.98 15.69
N ARG A 28 19.61 -27.22 16.30
CA ARG A 28 21.06 -27.48 16.28
C ARG A 28 21.57 -28.26 17.50
N LEU A 29 20.72 -28.53 18.50
CA LEU A 29 21.14 -29.18 19.75
C LEU A 29 21.52 -30.66 19.56
N SER A 30 20.75 -31.40 18.76
CA SER A 30 21.00 -32.81 18.44
C SER A 30 20.23 -33.23 17.19
N SER A 31 20.54 -34.41 16.63
CA SER A 31 19.75 -35.03 15.55
C SER A 31 18.29 -35.25 15.96
N ASP A 32 18.07 -35.73 17.18
CA ASP A 32 16.74 -36.02 17.71
C ASP A 32 15.92 -34.73 17.86
N ALA A 33 16.56 -33.67 18.39
CA ALA A 33 15.92 -32.35 18.52
C ALA A 33 15.59 -31.75 17.16
N ARG A 34 16.51 -31.88 16.18
CA ARG A 34 16.24 -31.47 14.79
C ARG A 34 15.02 -32.20 14.25
N GLN A 35 15.00 -33.54 14.31
CA GLN A 35 13.93 -34.37 13.79
C GLN A 35 12.57 -34.02 14.42
N ALA A 36 12.54 -33.86 15.75
CA ALA A 36 11.32 -33.49 16.46
C ALA A 36 10.82 -32.09 16.07
N LEU A 37 11.72 -31.09 15.98
CA LEU A 37 11.38 -29.70 15.67
C LEU A 37 11.18 -29.40 14.18
N THR A 38 11.38 -30.39 13.30
CA THR A 38 11.06 -30.34 11.87
C THR A 38 9.84 -31.18 11.50
N ARG A 39 9.13 -31.76 12.47
CA ARG A 39 7.87 -32.46 12.17
C ARG A 39 6.83 -31.48 11.60
N SER A 40 6.14 -31.91 10.55
CA SER A 40 5.14 -31.10 9.84
C SER A 40 4.01 -30.63 10.76
N ASP A 41 3.42 -31.56 11.53
CA ASP A 41 2.32 -31.30 12.48
C ASP A 41 2.68 -30.26 13.54
N LEU A 42 3.89 -30.36 14.10
CA LEU A 42 4.43 -29.39 15.04
C LEU A 42 4.62 -28.03 14.37
N CYS A 43 5.25 -27.99 13.19
CA CYS A 43 5.51 -26.74 12.48
C CYS A 43 4.21 -26.01 12.11
N VAL A 44 3.17 -26.73 11.67
CA VAL A 44 1.83 -26.16 11.45
C VAL A 44 1.28 -25.52 12.73
N SER A 45 1.38 -26.22 13.86
CA SER A 45 0.92 -25.70 15.15
C SER A 45 1.70 -24.46 15.60
N LEU A 46 3.03 -24.46 15.40
CA LEU A 46 3.89 -23.32 15.71
C LEU A 46 3.64 -22.12 14.79
N ILE A 47 3.32 -22.34 13.51
CA ILE A 47 2.91 -21.27 12.58
C ILE A 47 1.62 -20.61 13.09
N LEU A 48 0.61 -21.42 13.43
CA LEU A 48 -0.65 -20.90 13.95
C LEU A 48 -0.49 -20.17 15.29
N ALA A 49 0.45 -20.61 16.14
CA ALA A 49 0.72 -20.00 17.43
C ALA A 49 1.54 -18.69 17.32
N HIS A 50 2.63 -18.70 16.56
CA HIS A 50 3.55 -17.55 16.49
C HIS A 50 3.20 -16.55 15.38
N PHE A 51 2.68 -17.02 14.26
CA PHE A 51 2.41 -16.22 13.06
C PHE A 51 0.97 -16.36 12.57
N PRO A 52 -0.05 -16.21 13.43
CA PRO A 52 -1.44 -16.41 13.00
C PRO A 52 -1.79 -15.49 11.84
N ARG A 53 -1.36 -14.22 11.87
CA ARG A 53 -1.75 -13.18 10.91
C ARG A 53 -1.01 -13.24 9.57
N SER A 54 0.08 -14.01 9.50
CA SER A 54 0.82 -14.14 8.25
C SER A 54 -0.06 -14.73 7.15
N ARG A 55 0.29 -14.47 5.91
CA ARG A 55 -0.36 -15.05 4.73
C ARG A 55 -0.49 -16.57 4.88
N GLU A 56 0.59 -17.24 5.26
CA GLU A 56 0.62 -18.68 5.49
C GLU A 56 -0.28 -19.11 6.66
N GLY A 57 -0.27 -18.39 7.78
CA GLY A 57 -1.13 -18.68 8.93
C GLY A 57 -2.62 -18.49 8.63
N ARG A 58 -2.96 -17.49 7.81
CA ARG A 58 -4.33 -17.25 7.33
C ARG A 58 -4.80 -18.33 6.36
N LEU A 59 -3.94 -18.74 5.43
CA LEU A 59 -4.24 -19.81 4.48
C LEU A 59 -4.45 -21.14 5.21
N LEU A 60 -3.58 -21.48 6.17
CA LEU A 60 -3.76 -22.65 7.05
C LEU A 60 -5.12 -22.64 7.76
N ARG A 61 -5.49 -21.52 8.38
CA ARG A 61 -6.78 -21.40 9.08
C ARG A 61 -7.97 -21.57 8.14
N ARG A 62 -7.92 -20.97 6.95
CA ARG A 62 -8.96 -21.16 5.92
C ARG A 62 -9.05 -22.62 5.51
N CYS A 63 -7.93 -23.30 5.28
CA CYS A 63 -7.93 -24.73 4.98
C CYS A 63 -8.55 -25.58 6.10
N PHE A 64 -8.31 -25.25 7.37
CA PHE A 64 -8.96 -25.93 8.49
C PHE A 64 -10.47 -25.64 8.62
N GLN A 65 -10.93 -24.49 8.12
CA GLN A 65 -12.35 -24.13 8.11
C GLN A 65 -13.10 -24.76 6.92
N ASP A 66 -12.48 -24.76 5.74
CA ASP A 66 -13.07 -25.28 4.49
C ASP A 66 -12.99 -26.81 4.42
N ALA A 67 -11.97 -27.42 5.03
CA ALA A 67 -11.91 -28.86 5.22
C ALA A 67 -12.94 -29.28 6.28
N GLY A 68 -14.15 -29.63 5.82
CA GLY A 68 -15.07 -30.44 6.63
C GLY A 68 -14.39 -31.72 7.17
N PRO A 69 -15.09 -32.55 7.97
CA PRO A 69 -14.49 -33.69 8.68
C PRO A 69 -13.68 -34.70 7.84
N ARG A 70 -13.80 -34.67 6.51
CA ARG A 70 -13.15 -35.61 5.57
C ARG A 70 -12.09 -34.98 4.64
N GLY A 71 -11.83 -33.68 4.70
CA GLY A 71 -11.02 -32.94 3.71
C GLY A 71 -9.58 -32.59 4.13
N ARG A 72 -9.00 -33.23 5.15
CA ARG A 72 -7.76 -32.79 5.82
C ARG A 72 -6.45 -32.91 5.03
N HIS A 73 -6.40 -33.53 3.86
CA HIS A 73 -5.13 -34.13 3.40
C HIS A 73 -4.37 -33.40 2.28
N GLY A 74 -5.01 -32.64 1.38
CA GLY A 74 -4.32 -32.14 0.18
C GLY A 74 -3.19 -31.13 0.44
N LEU A 75 -3.41 -30.15 1.35
CA LEU A 75 -2.45 -29.06 1.59
C LEU A 75 -1.44 -29.37 2.70
N LEU A 76 -1.83 -30.17 3.70
CA LEU A 76 -0.95 -30.52 4.82
C LEU A 76 0.14 -31.52 4.41
N ASP A 77 -0.14 -32.38 3.43
CA ASP A 77 0.78 -33.44 2.99
C ASP A 77 1.72 -33.01 1.85
N GLY A 78 1.49 -31.85 1.21
CA GLY A 78 2.23 -31.39 0.03
C GLY A 78 3.38 -30.39 0.28
N ASP A 79 3.38 -29.66 1.39
CA ASP A 79 4.37 -28.62 1.68
C ASP A 79 5.36 -29.04 2.80
N ASP A 80 6.64 -28.66 2.67
CA ASP A 80 7.63 -28.69 3.75
C ASP A 80 7.35 -27.60 4.81
N TRP A 81 6.45 -27.90 5.73
CA TRP A 81 6.08 -26.98 6.82
C TRP A 81 7.25 -26.59 7.72
N ALA A 82 8.32 -27.39 7.80
CA ALA A 82 9.51 -27.02 8.56
C ALA A 82 10.29 -25.89 7.88
N ALA A 83 10.33 -25.88 6.55
CA ALA A 83 10.86 -24.77 5.75
C ALA A 83 9.95 -23.54 5.79
N VAL A 84 8.62 -23.72 5.71
CA VAL A 84 7.65 -22.62 5.84
C VAL A 84 7.81 -21.91 7.18
N PHE A 85 7.87 -22.67 8.29
CA PHE A 85 8.07 -22.11 9.63
C PHE A 85 9.40 -21.35 9.74
N ALA A 86 10.49 -21.91 9.19
CA ALA A 86 11.79 -21.25 9.21
C ALA A 86 11.79 -19.93 8.44
N ARG A 87 11.13 -19.88 7.28
CA ARG A 87 10.99 -18.66 6.47
C ARG A 87 10.15 -17.61 7.17
N LEU A 88 9.04 -18.00 7.84
CA LEU A 88 8.22 -17.08 8.63
C LEU A 88 9.00 -16.50 9.82
N ALA A 89 9.72 -17.35 10.55
CA ALA A 89 10.55 -16.90 11.66
C ALA A 89 11.61 -15.89 11.22
N ARG A 90 12.25 -16.12 10.07
CA ARG A 90 13.17 -15.15 9.45
C ARG A 90 12.45 -13.86 9.05
N ARG A 91 11.33 -13.95 8.33
CA ARG A 91 10.55 -12.78 7.87
C ARG A 91 10.22 -11.84 9.01
N TYR A 92 9.60 -12.38 10.04
CA TYR A 92 9.16 -11.58 11.18
C TYR A 92 10.31 -11.17 12.10
N PHE A 93 11.45 -11.86 12.07
CA PHE A 93 12.68 -11.35 12.69
C PHE A 93 13.19 -10.10 11.95
N HIS A 94 13.34 -10.15 10.62
CA HIS A 94 13.83 -9.03 9.83
C HIS A 94 12.88 -7.84 9.84
N LEU A 95 11.59 -8.10 9.63
CA LEU A 95 10.54 -7.09 9.71
C LEU A 95 10.46 -6.48 11.11
N GLY A 96 10.58 -7.28 12.17
CA GLY A 96 10.51 -6.81 13.56
C GLY A 96 11.72 -6.00 14.00
N ASN A 97 12.83 -6.06 13.27
CA ASN A 97 14.04 -5.28 13.54
C ASN A 97 14.27 -4.16 12.50
N ALA A 98 13.37 -3.98 11.52
CA ALA A 98 13.55 -3.03 10.41
C ALA A 98 14.87 -3.23 9.64
N VAL A 99 15.30 -4.48 9.48
CA VAL A 99 16.54 -4.82 8.77
C VAL A 99 16.21 -5.77 7.62
N PRO A 100 16.60 -5.46 6.37
CA PRO A 100 16.35 -6.35 5.23
C PRO A 100 17.04 -7.70 5.42
N TRP A 101 16.39 -8.80 5.03
CA TRP A 101 17.07 -10.09 4.86
C TRP A 101 17.94 -10.08 3.60
N ARG A 102 17.39 -9.48 2.54
CA ARG A 102 18.01 -9.36 1.23
C ARG A 102 17.47 -8.11 0.55
N THR A 103 18.30 -7.49 -0.27
CA THR A 103 17.91 -6.37 -1.14
C THR A 103 18.32 -6.70 -2.57
N ASP A 104 17.38 -6.58 -3.51
CA ASP A 104 17.66 -6.65 -4.94
C ASP A 104 17.55 -5.26 -5.58
N LYS A 105 18.43 -5.00 -6.54
CA LYS A 105 18.39 -3.82 -7.40
C LYS A 105 18.02 -4.24 -8.82
N ILE A 106 17.01 -3.59 -9.38
CA ILE A 106 16.50 -3.87 -10.72
C ILE A 106 16.67 -2.58 -11.55
N PRO A 107 17.59 -2.58 -12.53
CA PRO A 107 17.80 -1.42 -13.38
C PRO A 107 16.54 -1.06 -14.16
N LEU A 108 16.18 0.21 -14.11
CA LEU A 108 15.03 0.73 -14.83
C LEU A 108 15.46 1.40 -16.14
N LEU A 109 14.63 1.29 -17.19
CA LEU A 109 14.86 2.04 -18.43
C LEU A 109 14.77 3.56 -18.16
N LYS A 110 15.83 4.30 -18.48
CA LYS A 110 15.91 5.76 -18.30
C LYS A 110 15.79 6.45 -19.66
N ASP A 111 14.60 6.42 -20.25
CA ASP A 111 14.31 7.03 -21.55
C ASP A 111 13.17 8.06 -21.44
N PRO A 112 13.48 9.37 -21.34
CA PRO A 112 12.46 10.41 -21.19
C PRO A 112 11.61 10.63 -22.45
N ALA A 113 12.04 10.13 -23.61
CA ALA A 113 11.26 10.21 -24.85
C ALA A 113 10.16 9.15 -24.88
N ARG A 114 10.42 7.96 -24.31
CA ARG A 114 9.44 6.86 -24.21
C ARG A 114 8.69 6.82 -22.88
N LEU A 115 9.29 7.30 -21.81
CA LEU A 115 8.75 7.26 -20.45
C LEU A 115 8.63 8.68 -19.93
N ARG A 116 7.40 9.20 -19.93
CA ARG A 116 7.13 10.55 -19.47
C ARG A 116 5.89 10.53 -18.61
N GLY A 117 6.06 10.61 -17.29
CA GLY A 117 4.95 10.66 -16.34
C GLY A 117 4.02 11.86 -16.55
N VAL A 118 2.82 11.78 -15.98
CA VAL A 118 1.98 12.97 -15.77
C VAL A 118 2.65 13.85 -14.73
N THR A 119 2.77 15.15 -15.00
CA THR A 119 3.43 16.09 -14.06
C THR A 119 2.63 16.17 -12.76
N PRO A 120 3.24 16.30 -11.57
CA PRO A 120 2.51 16.58 -10.34
C PRO A 120 1.92 18.00 -10.33
N TRP A 121 1.09 18.33 -9.34
CA TRP A 121 0.70 19.72 -9.11
C TRP A 121 1.92 20.58 -8.79
N ASN A 122 1.91 21.85 -9.20
CA ASN A 122 2.95 22.79 -8.86
C ASN A 122 2.73 23.32 -7.43
N ARG A 123 2.90 22.41 -6.46
CA ARG A 123 2.79 22.65 -5.03
C ARG A 123 3.99 22.03 -4.33
N PHE A 124 4.52 22.76 -3.37
CA PHE A 124 5.62 22.34 -2.51
C PHE A 124 5.36 22.87 -1.09
N LEU A 125 6.04 22.32 -0.11
CA LEU A 125 6.00 22.85 1.24
C LEU A 125 7.05 23.96 1.38
N ARG A 126 6.70 25.07 2.01
CA ARG A 126 7.61 26.16 2.37
C ARG A 126 7.39 26.61 3.81
N LEU A 127 8.46 26.57 4.60
CA LEU A 127 8.54 27.13 5.94
C LEU A 127 9.83 27.93 6.04
N ASP A 128 9.71 29.23 6.21
CA ASP A 128 10.82 30.19 6.11
C ASP A 128 11.58 29.99 4.78
N GLU A 129 12.91 29.84 4.84
CA GLU A 129 13.77 29.59 3.66
C GLU A 129 13.84 28.11 3.24
N LYS A 130 13.13 27.21 3.92
CA LYS A 130 13.19 25.77 3.64
C LYS A 130 12.04 25.34 2.74
N THR A 131 12.35 24.51 1.76
CA THR A 131 11.36 23.88 0.88
C THR A 131 11.44 22.36 0.92
N ALA A 132 10.30 21.69 0.83
CA ALA A 132 10.23 20.24 0.69
C ALA A 132 9.21 19.83 -0.40
N PRO A 133 9.43 18.70 -1.11
CA PRO A 133 8.44 18.17 -2.04
C PRO A 133 7.12 17.85 -1.34
N PHE A 134 6.01 18.21 -1.97
CA PHE A 134 4.66 17.86 -1.49
C PHE A 134 4.00 16.79 -2.37
N HIS A 135 4.29 16.83 -3.66
CA HIS A 135 3.89 15.82 -4.63
C HIS A 135 5.11 15.23 -5.31
N TYR A 136 4.99 13.95 -5.62
CA TYR A 136 6.01 13.20 -6.33
C TYR A 136 5.46 12.72 -7.67
N TRP A 137 6.37 12.36 -8.58
CA TRP A 137 6.02 11.76 -9.86
C TRP A 137 5.48 10.36 -9.65
N ASP A 138 4.48 9.97 -10.44
CA ASP A 138 4.06 8.58 -10.46
C ASP A 138 5.19 7.69 -10.99
N PRO A 139 5.41 6.51 -10.38
CA PRO A 139 6.37 5.56 -10.91
C PRO A 139 5.95 5.08 -12.29
N VAL A 140 6.94 4.75 -13.12
CA VAL A 140 6.72 4.10 -14.42
C VAL A 140 6.72 2.57 -14.30
N TRP A 141 6.61 2.06 -13.07
CA TRP A 141 6.48 0.66 -12.70
C TRP A 141 5.28 0.49 -11.77
N THR A 142 4.78 -0.73 -11.64
CA THR A 142 3.68 -1.07 -10.73
C THR A 142 3.95 -2.41 -10.06
N PHE A 143 3.45 -2.58 -8.85
CA PHE A 143 3.59 -3.81 -8.07
C PHE A 143 2.24 -4.21 -7.49
N SER A 144 1.85 -5.48 -7.63
CA SER A 144 0.73 -6.08 -6.90
C SER A 144 1.28 -6.85 -5.70
N PRO A 145 1.16 -6.33 -4.46
CA PRO A 145 1.65 -7.02 -3.28
C PRO A 145 0.99 -8.37 -3.07
N ALA A 146 -0.34 -8.45 -3.23
CA ALA A 146 -1.08 -9.70 -3.05
C ALA A 146 -0.52 -10.83 -3.93
N ASP A 147 -0.21 -10.49 -5.18
CA ASP A 147 0.28 -11.40 -6.20
C ASP A 147 1.80 -11.62 -6.15
N GLY A 148 2.56 -10.64 -5.67
CA GLY A 148 4.02 -10.62 -5.75
C GLY A 148 4.55 -10.35 -7.16
N LEU A 149 3.77 -9.67 -8.01
CA LEU A 149 4.12 -9.39 -9.40
C LEU A 149 4.55 -7.93 -9.59
N LEU A 150 5.79 -7.74 -10.01
CA LEU A 150 6.37 -6.43 -10.36
C LEU A 150 6.38 -6.27 -11.88
N VAL A 151 5.87 -5.14 -12.39
CA VAL A 151 5.92 -4.80 -13.82
C VAL A 151 6.69 -3.49 -14.01
N TYR A 152 7.72 -3.50 -14.84
CA TYR A 152 8.65 -2.37 -15.01
C TYR A 152 9.24 -2.30 -16.42
N PRO A 153 9.65 -1.11 -16.90
CA PRO A 153 10.32 -0.97 -18.18
C PRO A 153 11.80 -1.35 -18.04
N ALA A 154 12.25 -2.28 -18.87
CA ALA A 154 13.63 -2.74 -18.88
C ALA A 154 14.36 -2.28 -20.14
N ALA A 155 15.67 -2.10 -20.01
CA ALA A 155 16.56 -1.99 -21.16
C ALA A 155 16.49 -3.27 -22.02
N PRO A 156 16.84 -3.19 -23.31
CA PRO A 156 16.90 -4.36 -24.16
C PRO A 156 17.75 -5.46 -23.54
N ALA A 157 17.25 -6.70 -23.54
CA ALA A 157 18.07 -7.83 -23.14
C ALA A 157 19.30 -7.92 -24.07
N PRO A 158 20.48 -8.30 -23.56
CA PRO A 158 21.63 -8.58 -24.41
C PRO A 158 21.22 -9.62 -25.46
N ALA A 159 21.49 -9.33 -26.74
CA ALA A 159 21.13 -10.25 -27.81
C ALA A 159 21.80 -11.62 -27.55
N PRO A 160 21.06 -12.74 -27.59
CA PRO A 160 21.68 -14.06 -27.53
C PRO A 160 22.62 -14.20 -28.74
N ALA A 161 23.86 -14.62 -28.51
CA ALA A 161 24.79 -14.91 -29.59
C ALA A 161 24.37 -16.22 -30.29
N PRO A 162 24.30 -16.29 -31.63
CA PRO A 162 24.64 -15.25 -32.62
C PRO A 162 23.50 -14.23 -32.84
N ALA A 163 23.88 -12.98 -33.12
CA ALA A 163 22.95 -11.87 -33.36
C ALA A 163 21.91 -12.23 -34.46
N PRO A 164 20.64 -11.82 -34.29
CA PRO A 164 19.61 -12.09 -35.29
C PRO A 164 20.01 -11.52 -36.65
N ALA A 165 19.78 -12.29 -37.71
CA ALA A 165 20.13 -11.94 -39.09
C ALA A 165 19.51 -10.62 -39.60
N SER A 166 18.53 -10.07 -38.87
CA SER A 166 17.85 -8.81 -39.19
C SER A 166 18.66 -7.56 -38.86
N GLY A 167 19.77 -7.67 -38.11
CA GLY A 167 20.56 -6.50 -37.68
C GLY A 167 19.81 -5.49 -36.79
N ALA A 168 18.54 -5.78 -36.44
CA ALA A 168 17.73 -4.94 -35.59
C ALA A 168 18.18 -5.10 -34.14
N LEU A 169 18.57 -3.99 -33.51
CA LEU A 169 18.88 -3.96 -32.08
C LEU A 169 17.63 -4.35 -31.29
N PRO A 170 17.76 -5.13 -30.19
CA PRO A 170 16.62 -5.43 -29.34
C PRO A 170 16.03 -4.11 -28.81
N GLU A 171 14.71 -4.01 -28.87
CA GLU A 171 13.95 -2.85 -28.40
C GLU A 171 13.74 -2.91 -26.88
N PRO A 172 13.71 -1.77 -26.18
CA PRO A 172 13.26 -1.71 -24.80
C PRO A 172 11.82 -2.22 -24.65
N ALA A 173 11.53 -2.93 -23.56
CA ALA A 173 10.22 -3.53 -23.32
C ALA A 173 9.89 -3.55 -21.83
N PHE A 174 8.59 -3.64 -21.51
CA PHE A 174 8.16 -3.94 -20.15
C PHE A 174 8.38 -5.41 -19.82
N ARG A 175 8.80 -5.69 -18.58
CA ARG A 175 8.95 -7.04 -18.03
C ARG A 175 8.06 -7.20 -16.81
N ALA A 176 7.59 -8.42 -16.60
CA ALA A 176 6.90 -8.86 -15.40
C ALA A 176 7.82 -9.82 -14.62
N ARG A 177 8.05 -9.55 -13.33
CA ARG A 177 8.89 -10.35 -12.42
C ARG A 177 8.05 -10.87 -11.26
N ASP A 178 8.06 -12.18 -11.05
CA ASP A 178 7.52 -12.78 -9.83
C ASP A 178 8.59 -12.69 -8.73
N LEU A 179 8.33 -11.91 -7.68
CA LEU A 179 9.29 -11.71 -6.59
C LEU A 179 9.46 -12.96 -5.70
N ALA A 180 8.52 -13.91 -5.74
CA ALA A 180 8.67 -15.16 -4.98
C ALA A 180 9.66 -16.11 -5.64
N THR A 181 9.71 -16.17 -6.98
CA THR A 181 10.58 -17.10 -7.73
C THR A 181 11.80 -16.42 -8.36
N GLY A 182 11.74 -15.10 -8.58
CA GLY A 182 12.72 -14.36 -9.37
C GLY A 182 12.57 -14.57 -10.89
N SER A 183 11.55 -15.31 -11.34
CA SER A 183 11.29 -15.54 -12.76
C SER A 183 10.79 -14.25 -13.43
N GLU A 184 11.13 -14.06 -14.70
CA GLU A 184 10.75 -12.87 -15.47
C GLU A 184 10.26 -13.24 -16.87
N CYS A 185 9.27 -12.50 -17.38
CA CYS A 185 8.83 -12.58 -18.78
C CYS A 185 8.63 -11.19 -19.40
N PRO A 186 8.67 -11.06 -20.73
CA PRO A 186 8.26 -9.82 -21.40
C PRO A 186 6.75 -9.64 -21.32
N VAL A 187 6.32 -8.41 -21.04
CA VAL A 187 4.91 -8.01 -21.19
C VAL A 187 4.65 -7.76 -22.68
N PRO A 188 3.55 -8.27 -23.26
CA PRO A 188 3.20 -8.08 -24.67
C PRO A 188 2.67 -6.67 -24.96
N PHE A 189 3.41 -5.64 -24.53
CA PHE A 189 3.15 -4.23 -24.78
C PHE A 189 4.27 -3.66 -25.65
N ASP A 190 3.94 -3.35 -26.90
CA ASP A 190 4.84 -2.71 -27.85
C ASP A 190 5.03 -1.23 -27.48
N MET A 191 6.28 -0.81 -27.22
CA MET A 191 6.62 0.58 -26.88
C MET A 191 6.86 1.47 -28.12
N THR A 192 6.87 0.89 -29.32
CA THR A 192 7.21 1.61 -30.56
C THR A 192 6.20 2.71 -30.86
N GLY A 193 6.69 3.94 -31.04
CA GLY A 193 5.84 5.11 -31.32
C GLY A 193 4.95 5.55 -30.15
N LYS A 194 5.21 5.07 -28.93
CA LYS A 194 4.41 5.38 -27.74
C LYS A 194 5.24 6.08 -26.67
N VAL A 195 4.60 7.04 -26.01
CA VAL A 195 5.09 7.67 -24.78
C VAL A 195 4.20 7.17 -23.64
N VAL A 196 4.75 6.32 -22.77
CA VAL A 196 4.05 5.80 -21.60
C VAL A 196 3.95 6.90 -20.55
N ARG A 197 2.72 7.16 -20.11
CA ARG A 197 2.35 8.17 -19.14
C ARG A 197 2.20 7.58 -17.74
N ARG A 198 1.60 6.38 -17.62
CA ARG A 198 1.48 5.61 -16.37
C ARG A 198 1.33 4.12 -16.64
N VAL A 199 1.64 3.31 -15.63
CA VAL A 199 1.34 1.88 -15.57
C VAL A 199 0.70 1.56 -14.23
N ARG A 200 -0.35 0.74 -14.22
CA ARG A 200 -1.08 0.36 -13.00
C ARG A 200 -1.51 -1.10 -13.06
N LEU A 201 -1.37 -1.82 -11.95
CA LEU A 201 -1.85 -3.18 -11.79
C LEU A 201 -2.80 -3.23 -10.58
N SER A 202 -4.06 -3.58 -10.82
CA SER A 202 -5.07 -3.79 -9.77
C SER A 202 -6.04 -4.88 -10.21
N ASP A 203 -6.47 -5.72 -9.27
CA ASP A 203 -7.51 -6.73 -9.48
C ASP A 203 -7.29 -7.65 -10.69
N GLY A 204 -6.03 -8.01 -10.93
CA GLY A 204 -5.62 -8.85 -12.07
C GLY A 204 -5.64 -8.14 -13.42
N ILE A 205 -5.82 -6.82 -13.47
CA ILE A 205 -5.79 -6.02 -14.70
C ILE A 205 -4.57 -5.10 -14.70
N LEU A 206 -3.71 -5.25 -15.70
CA LEU A 206 -2.58 -4.35 -15.96
C LEU A 206 -3.00 -3.31 -17.02
N ILE A 207 -2.90 -2.02 -16.71
CA ILE A 207 -3.22 -0.94 -17.63
C ILE A 207 -1.99 -0.09 -17.90
N PHE A 208 -1.71 0.14 -19.18
CA PHE A 208 -0.77 1.14 -19.69
C PHE A 208 -1.54 2.35 -20.21
N GLU A 209 -1.24 3.53 -19.67
CA GLU A 209 -1.75 4.80 -20.17
C GLU A 209 -0.64 5.45 -20.99
N TRP A 210 -0.91 5.75 -22.25
CA TRP A 210 0.11 6.19 -23.18
C TRP A 210 -0.44 7.17 -24.21
N CYS A 211 0.46 7.86 -24.91
CA CYS A 211 0.10 8.68 -26.06
C CYS A 211 1.07 8.45 -27.22
N GLU A 212 0.65 8.84 -28.42
CA GLU A 212 1.50 8.76 -29.61
C GLU A 212 2.70 9.70 -29.50
N THR A 213 3.86 9.27 -30.01
CA THR A 213 5.05 10.13 -30.07
C THR A 213 4.83 11.29 -31.05
N THR A 214 4.19 11.03 -32.19
CA THR A 214 3.85 12.05 -33.18
C THR A 214 2.60 12.82 -32.76
N PRO A 215 2.61 14.16 -32.83
CA PRO A 215 1.43 14.95 -32.51
C PRO A 215 0.32 14.76 -33.54
N HIS A 216 -0.92 14.80 -33.07
CA HIS A 216 -2.12 14.66 -33.88
C HIS A 216 -2.62 16.01 -34.42
N SER A 217 -2.56 17.06 -33.60
CA SER A 217 -2.86 18.42 -34.01
C SER A 217 -2.00 19.42 -33.23
N SER A 218 -1.68 20.53 -33.87
CA SER A 218 -0.97 21.67 -33.28
C SER A 218 -1.86 22.90 -33.37
N PRO A 219 -2.87 23.04 -32.49
CA PRO A 219 -3.79 24.18 -32.55
C PRO A 219 -3.07 25.52 -32.32
N ASP A 220 -1.98 25.53 -31.55
CA ASP A 220 -1.08 26.67 -31.35
C ASP A 220 0.36 26.27 -31.72
N GLU A 221 1.19 27.23 -32.16
CA GLU A 221 2.63 27.00 -32.43
C GLU A 221 3.41 26.48 -31.20
N GLN A 222 2.83 26.62 -30.00
CA GLN A 222 3.49 26.35 -28.72
C GLN A 222 3.15 24.99 -28.08
N GLU A 223 2.00 24.37 -28.38
CA GLU A 223 1.58 23.10 -27.76
C GLU A 223 0.95 22.13 -28.75
N ALA A 224 1.69 21.08 -29.09
CA ALA A 224 1.19 19.97 -29.88
C ALA A 224 0.40 18.98 -29.02
N THR A 225 -0.76 18.55 -29.51
CA THR A 225 -1.63 17.57 -28.83
C THR A 225 -1.39 16.17 -29.37
N HIS A 226 -1.44 15.18 -28.48
CA HIS A 226 -1.20 13.78 -28.80
C HIS A 226 -2.43 12.95 -28.48
N ARG A 227 -2.81 11.98 -29.32
CA ARG A 227 -3.90 11.06 -28.98
C ARG A 227 -3.47 10.20 -27.80
N HIS A 228 -4.34 10.12 -26.80
CA HIS A 228 -4.09 9.38 -25.58
C HIS A 228 -4.99 8.13 -25.52
N PHE A 229 -4.41 7.02 -25.10
CA PHE A 229 -5.04 5.72 -25.02
C PHE A 229 -4.74 5.04 -23.68
N ALA A 230 -5.58 4.08 -23.34
CA ALA A 230 -5.30 3.09 -22.32
C ALA A 230 -5.37 1.70 -22.96
N THR A 231 -4.37 0.86 -22.65
CA THR A 231 -4.30 -0.53 -23.09
C THR A 231 -4.28 -1.43 -21.86
N ALA A 232 -5.27 -2.33 -21.76
CA ALA A 232 -5.44 -3.25 -20.65
C ALA A 232 -5.03 -4.68 -21.00
N TYR A 233 -4.52 -5.40 -20.00
CA TYR A 233 -4.18 -6.82 -20.06
C TYR A 233 -4.77 -7.55 -18.87
N ASP A 234 -5.30 -8.75 -19.09
CA ASP A 234 -5.62 -9.71 -18.05
C ASP A 234 -4.33 -10.40 -17.58
N ILE A 235 -4.13 -10.43 -16.27
CA ILE A 235 -3.02 -11.07 -15.58
C ILE A 235 -3.59 -12.22 -14.75
N THR A 236 -3.20 -13.44 -15.08
CA THR A 236 -3.64 -14.64 -14.35
C THR A 236 -2.44 -15.52 -14.00
N ARG A 237 -2.43 -16.06 -12.78
CA ARG A 237 -1.43 -17.03 -12.36
C ARG A 237 -1.83 -18.42 -12.87
N ALA A 238 -0.91 -19.16 -13.48
CA ALA A 238 -1.20 -20.47 -14.03
C ALA A 238 -1.63 -21.48 -12.94
N GLU A 239 -2.58 -22.36 -13.30
CA GLU A 239 -3.09 -23.41 -12.41
C GLU A 239 -1.95 -24.37 -12.02
N GLY A 240 -1.71 -24.55 -10.71
CA GLY A 240 -0.58 -25.29 -10.15
C GLY A 240 0.44 -24.43 -9.39
N TYR A 241 0.49 -23.12 -9.65
CA TYR A 241 1.34 -22.15 -8.92
C TYR A 241 0.62 -21.42 -7.78
N THR A 242 -0.68 -21.67 -7.62
CA THR A 242 -1.57 -20.92 -6.72
C THR A 242 -1.68 -21.50 -5.31
N THR A 243 -1.18 -22.73 -5.08
CA THR A 243 -1.46 -23.48 -3.86
C THR A 243 -0.25 -23.84 -3.00
N SER A 244 0.98 -23.86 -3.52
CA SER A 244 2.14 -24.14 -2.66
C SER A 244 2.57 -22.87 -1.93
N LEU A 245 2.52 -22.92 -0.60
CA LEU A 245 3.11 -21.86 0.25
C LEU A 245 4.62 -21.82 0.07
N LEU A 246 5.22 -22.90 -0.42
CA LEU A 246 6.59 -23.01 -0.87
C LEU A 246 6.66 -22.85 -2.39
N SER A 247 6.35 -21.66 -2.91
CA SER A 247 6.66 -21.32 -4.32
C SER A 247 8.17 -21.40 -4.67
N SER A 248 9.02 -21.90 -3.76
CA SER A 248 10.46 -22.17 -3.85
C SER A 248 10.80 -23.66 -3.92
N SER A 249 9.87 -24.62 -3.80
CA SER A 249 10.23 -26.04 -3.89
C SER A 249 10.53 -26.43 -5.35
N TYR A 250 11.83 -26.52 -5.62
CA TYR A 250 12.52 -26.89 -6.86
C TYR A 250 12.12 -28.22 -7.53
N SER A 251 11.07 -28.93 -7.10
CA SER A 251 10.94 -30.36 -7.42
C SER A 251 10.03 -30.73 -8.59
N SER A 252 9.31 -29.79 -9.22
CA SER A 252 8.52 -30.11 -10.44
C SER A 252 8.50 -29.01 -11.49
N GLN A 253 9.40 -28.03 -11.39
CA GLN A 253 9.52 -26.98 -12.41
C GLN A 253 10.22 -27.56 -13.63
N THR A 254 9.54 -27.53 -14.77
CA THR A 254 10.21 -27.43 -16.07
C THR A 254 11.07 -26.16 -16.03
N PRO A 255 12.40 -26.25 -16.18
CA PRO A 255 13.26 -25.07 -16.17
C PRO A 255 12.80 -24.10 -17.26
N GLY A 256 12.35 -22.90 -16.88
CA GLY A 256 12.03 -21.82 -17.80
C GLY A 256 10.55 -21.43 -17.93
N GLU A 257 9.61 -22.09 -17.25
CA GLU A 257 8.20 -21.69 -17.33
C GLU A 257 7.88 -20.54 -16.36
N PHE A 258 7.33 -19.44 -16.91
CA PHE A 258 6.93 -18.27 -16.14
C PHE A 258 5.51 -18.48 -15.57
N PRO A 259 5.27 -18.26 -14.26
CA PRO A 259 4.02 -18.69 -13.60
C PRO A 259 2.80 -17.82 -13.90
N TRP A 260 2.91 -16.84 -14.79
CA TRP A 260 1.84 -15.91 -15.12
C TRP A 260 1.56 -15.88 -16.61
N THR A 261 0.29 -15.73 -16.95
CA THR A 261 -0.17 -15.44 -18.30
C THR A 261 -0.63 -13.99 -18.38
N ILE A 262 -0.23 -13.31 -19.47
CA ILE A 262 -0.54 -11.90 -19.72
C ILE A 262 -1.21 -11.82 -21.07
N HIS A 263 -2.52 -11.53 -21.08
CA HIS A 263 -3.33 -11.52 -22.29
C HIS A 263 -3.88 -10.13 -22.56
N PHE A 264 -3.78 -9.69 -23.81
CA PHE A 264 -4.39 -8.42 -24.22
C PHE A 264 -5.90 -8.48 -23.99
N ARG A 265 -6.43 -7.45 -23.31
CA ARG A 265 -7.84 -7.36 -22.96
C ARG A 265 -8.58 -6.39 -23.85
N SER A 266 -8.13 -5.13 -23.91
CA SER A 266 -8.80 -4.04 -24.65
C SER A 266 -7.89 -2.84 -24.80
N GLU A 267 -8.19 -1.99 -25.78
CA GLU A 267 -7.62 -0.66 -25.92
C GLU A 267 -8.72 0.37 -26.21
N TRP A 268 -8.63 1.56 -25.62
CA TRP A 268 -9.58 2.63 -25.86
C TRP A 268 -8.92 4.01 -25.79
N LYS A 269 -9.52 4.97 -26.50
CA LYS A 269 -9.12 6.37 -26.44
C LYS A 269 -9.61 6.99 -25.12
N ILE A 270 -8.70 7.51 -24.31
CA ILE A 270 -9.05 8.11 -23.01
C ILE A 270 -9.37 9.60 -23.11
N HIS A 271 -8.98 10.25 -24.22
CA HIS A 271 -9.26 11.65 -24.48
C HIS A 271 -9.60 11.92 -25.94
N PHE A 272 -10.78 12.47 -26.21
CA PHE A 272 -11.29 12.64 -27.59
C PHE A 272 -10.41 13.54 -28.46
N LEU A 273 -9.90 14.66 -27.93
CA LEU A 273 -9.06 15.61 -28.69
C LEU A 273 -7.56 15.35 -28.54
N GLY A 274 -7.16 14.37 -27.72
CA GLY A 274 -5.78 14.26 -27.25
C GLY A 274 -5.40 15.31 -26.19
N LEU A 275 -4.27 15.10 -25.53
CA LEU A 275 -3.71 16.02 -24.53
C LEU A 275 -2.29 16.38 -24.97
N PRO A 276 -1.81 17.60 -24.69
CA PRO A 276 -0.41 17.91 -24.91
C PRO A 276 0.46 17.21 -23.85
N LEU A 277 1.72 17.00 -24.19
CA LEU A 277 2.74 16.54 -23.24
C LEU A 277 3.25 17.69 -22.35
N SER A 278 2.44 18.73 -22.11
CA SER A 278 2.81 19.93 -21.37
C SER A 278 3.01 19.62 -19.88
N ARG A 279 3.57 20.60 -19.14
CA ARG A 279 3.58 20.60 -17.66
C ARG A 279 2.32 21.23 -17.09
N ARG A 280 1.27 21.45 -17.88
CA ARG A 280 0.06 22.19 -17.49
C ARG A 280 -1.15 21.27 -17.32
N ASP A 281 -1.43 20.44 -18.31
CA ASP A 281 -2.54 19.48 -18.27
C ASP A 281 -2.26 18.33 -17.31
N ARG A 282 -3.31 17.84 -16.66
CA ARG A 282 -3.23 16.76 -15.68
C ARG A 282 -4.35 15.77 -15.91
N PHE A 283 -4.06 14.51 -15.60
CA PHE A 283 -5.11 13.54 -15.39
C PHE A 283 -4.76 12.60 -14.25
N PHE A 284 -5.78 12.07 -13.60
CA PHE A 284 -5.73 11.09 -12.52
C PHE A 284 -6.56 9.90 -12.93
N SER A 285 -6.09 8.71 -12.61
CA SER A 285 -6.76 7.48 -13.00
C SER A 285 -6.71 6.44 -11.91
N THR A 286 -7.70 5.57 -11.92
CA THR A 286 -7.77 4.38 -11.07
C THR A 286 -8.64 3.34 -11.76
N HIS A 287 -8.46 2.08 -11.42
CA HIS A 287 -9.22 0.98 -12.00
C HIS A 287 -9.31 -0.20 -11.05
N ASN A 288 -10.29 -1.04 -11.32
CA ASN A 288 -10.37 -2.40 -10.80
C ASN A 288 -10.67 -3.33 -11.99
N ARG A 289 -11.15 -4.54 -11.71
CA ARG A 289 -11.45 -5.53 -12.75
C ARG A 289 -12.56 -5.12 -13.72
N THR A 290 -13.51 -4.27 -13.29
CA THR A 290 -14.73 -3.98 -14.06
C THR A 290 -14.83 -2.53 -14.51
N HIS A 291 -14.16 -1.58 -13.84
CA HIS A 291 -14.22 -0.16 -14.17
C HIS A 291 -12.85 0.49 -14.26
N TYR A 292 -12.75 1.47 -15.16
CA TYR A 292 -11.65 2.41 -15.28
C TYR A 292 -12.18 3.83 -15.15
N VAL A 293 -11.53 4.64 -14.33
CA VAL A 293 -11.92 6.03 -14.07
C VAL A 293 -10.79 6.96 -14.47
N LEU A 294 -11.14 8.06 -15.12
CA LEU A 294 -10.22 9.14 -15.46
C LEU A 294 -10.82 10.48 -15.05
N TYR A 295 -10.07 11.24 -14.26
CA TYR A 295 -10.31 12.65 -14.02
C TYR A 295 -9.27 13.47 -14.78
N ILE A 296 -9.71 14.48 -15.53
CA ILE A 296 -8.87 15.37 -16.35
C ILE A 296 -9.03 16.80 -15.83
N TRP A 297 -7.92 17.52 -15.73
CA TRP A 297 -7.86 18.93 -15.43
C TRP A 297 -6.99 19.62 -16.47
N GLN A 298 -7.53 20.63 -17.14
CA GLN A 298 -6.81 21.42 -18.13
C GLN A 298 -6.95 22.89 -17.78
N PRO A 299 -5.84 23.63 -17.63
CA PRO A 299 -5.92 25.04 -17.34
C PRO A 299 -6.51 25.79 -18.52
N THR A 300 -7.06 26.95 -18.21
CA THR A 300 -7.57 27.89 -19.21
C THR A 300 -6.45 28.33 -20.14
N ARG A 301 -6.75 28.26 -21.44
CA ARG A 301 -5.87 28.71 -22.53
C ARG A 301 -6.29 30.05 -23.09
N SER A 302 -7.37 30.63 -22.57
CA SER A 302 -7.81 31.98 -22.90
C SER A 302 -6.70 32.98 -22.54
N PRO A 303 -6.24 33.82 -23.49
CA PRO A 303 -5.27 34.88 -23.23
C PRO A 303 -5.75 35.88 -22.16
N TRP A 304 -7.06 35.95 -21.95
CA TRP A 304 -7.72 36.88 -21.05
C TRP A 304 -7.85 36.35 -19.61
N GLY A 305 -7.61 35.06 -19.39
CA GLY A 305 -7.59 34.44 -18.06
C GLY A 305 -8.93 34.47 -17.32
N GLU A 306 -10.04 34.67 -18.03
CA GLU A 306 -11.38 34.84 -17.42
C GLU A 306 -12.12 33.52 -17.16
N ASP A 307 -11.72 32.43 -17.81
CA ASP A 307 -12.42 31.14 -17.70
C ASP A 307 -11.82 30.25 -16.61
N ASP A 308 -12.66 29.46 -15.95
CA ASP A 308 -12.24 28.39 -15.04
C ASP A 308 -11.57 27.22 -15.82
N PRO A 309 -10.64 26.47 -15.20
CA PRO A 309 -10.07 25.26 -15.78
C PRO A 309 -11.12 24.27 -16.26
N LEU A 310 -10.87 23.61 -17.40
CA LEU A 310 -11.75 22.56 -17.90
C LEU A 310 -11.52 21.27 -17.14
N GLU A 311 -12.58 20.80 -16.47
CA GLU A 311 -12.55 19.61 -15.62
C GLU A 311 -13.55 18.57 -16.09
N ARG A 312 -13.09 17.31 -16.11
CA ARG A 312 -13.93 16.19 -16.58
C ARG A 312 -13.64 14.91 -15.80
N LEU A 313 -14.69 14.23 -15.39
CA LEU A 313 -14.62 12.83 -14.93
C LEU A 313 -15.27 11.94 -15.98
N ILE A 314 -14.60 10.85 -16.34
CA ILE A 314 -15.12 9.84 -17.26
C ILE A 314 -14.93 8.47 -16.63
N VAL A 315 -15.98 7.66 -16.66
CA VAL A 315 -16.01 6.30 -16.12
C VAL A 315 -16.31 5.34 -17.24
N TRP A 316 -15.43 4.37 -17.43
CA TRP A 316 -15.60 3.26 -18.35
C TRP A 316 -15.89 1.98 -17.59
N GLU A 317 -16.82 1.20 -18.10
CA GLU A 317 -16.94 -0.23 -17.81
C GLU A 317 -16.01 -0.97 -18.75
N ILE A 318 -15.08 -1.74 -18.19
CA ILE A 318 -14.02 -2.49 -18.88
C ILE A 318 -14.15 -4.01 -18.65
N GLY A 319 -15.33 -4.46 -18.19
CA GLY A 319 -15.63 -5.85 -17.85
C GLY A 319 -15.64 -6.81 -19.05
N ASN A 320 -15.93 -6.29 -20.25
CA ASN A 320 -16.01 -7.08 -21.48
C ASN A 320 -14.77 -6.82 -22.35
N PRO A 321 -13.93 -7.84 -22.62
CA PRO A 321 -12.78 -7.71 -23.52
C PRO A 321 -13.17 -7.34 -24.95
N CYS A 322 -12.22 -6.78 -25.70
CA CYS A 322 -12.38 -6.43 -27.12
C CYS A 322 -11.01 -6.43 -27.80
N SER A 323 -10.91 -7.09 -28.96
CA SER A 323 -9.68 -7.19 -29.74
C SER A 323 -9.37 -5.94 -30.56
N HIS A 324 -10.36 -5.08 -30.82
CA HIS A 324 -10.19 -3.87 -31.61
C HIS A 324 -9.23 -2.88 -30.91
N ARG A 325 -8.36 -2.27 -31.72
CA ARG A 325 -7.33 -1.33 -31.25
C ARG A 325 -7.50 0.02 -31.96
N PRO A 326 -8.14 1.00 -31.31
CA PRO A 326 -8.36 2.32 -31.89
C PRO A 326 -7.08 3.06 -32.30
N SER A 327 -5.90 2.69 -31.78
CA SER A 327 -4.64 3.28 -32.23
C SER A 327 -4.27 2.84 -33.65
N LEU A 328 -4.66 1.62 -34.06
CA LEU A 328 -4.36 1.05 -35.37
C LEU A 328 -5.40 1.38 -36.44
N ASP A 329 -6.59 1.84 -36.02
CA ASP A 329 -7.63 2.35 -36.91
C ASP A 329 -7.91 3.84 -36.67
N PRO A 330 -7.02 4.74 -37.13
CA PRO A 330 -7.23 6.18 -37.00
C PRO A 330 -8.46 6.68 -37.78
N THR A 331 -8.92 5.93 -38.79
CA THR A 331 -10.05 6.28 -39.63
C THR A 331 -11.41 5.82 -39.09
N GLN A 332 -11.43 5.04 -38.01
CA GLN A 332 -12.65 4.44 -37.42
C GLN A 332 -13.50 3.68 -38.46
N LYS A 333 -12.84 2.99 -39.39
CA LYS A 333 -13.52 2.22 -40.43
C LYS A 333 -14.03 0.89 -39.90
N GLU A 334 -13.38 0.34 -38.88
CA GLU A 334 -13.81 -0.87 -38.20
C GLU A 334 -14.71 -0.47 -37.03
N GLU A 335 -16.01 -0.73 -37.17
CA GLU A 335 -16.89 -0.68 -35.99
C GLU A 335 -16.47 -1.78 -35.01
N PRO A 336 -16.28 -1.45 -33.72
CA PRO A 336 -16.03 -2.48 -32.73
C PRO A 336 -17.22 -3.44 -32.69
N PRO A 337 -17.00 -4.74 -32.44
CA PRO A 337 -18.07 -5.72 -32.39
C PRO A 337 -19.16 -5.27 -31.40
N SER A 338 -20.42 -5.26 -31.87
CA SER A 338 -21.57 -4.76 -31.12
C SER A 338 -21.65 -5.35 -29.72
N GLY A 339 -21.47 -4.51 -28.70
CA GLY A 339 -21.55 -4.89 -27.28
C GLY A 339 -20.24 -5.34 -26.63
N GLY A 340 -19.12 -5.36 -27.35
CA GLY A 340 -17.79 -5.68 -26.82
C GLY A 340 -16.96 -4.44 -26.46
N GLY A 341 -16.13 -4.56 -25.42
CA GLY A 341 -15.10 -3.57 -25.09
C GLY A 341 -15.48 -2.49 -24.10
N PRO A 342 -14.54 -1.55 -23.85
CA PRO A 342 -14.72 -0.45 -22.91
C PRO A 342 -15.89 0.46 -23.32
N ARG A 343 -16.92 0.58 -22.47
CA ARG A 343 -18.02 1.54 -22.69
C ARG A 343 -18.04 2.61 -21.63
N ILE A 344 -18.39 3.83 -22.01
CA ILE A 344 -18.52 4.93 -21.05
C ILE A 344 -19.88 4.83 -20.36
N VAL A 345 -19.86 4.74 -19.03
CA VAL A 345 -21.06 4.64 -18.19
C VAL A 345 -21.39 5.95 -17.49
N ARG A 346 -20.42 6.85 -17.33
CA ARG A 346 -20.63 8.18 -16.74
C ARG A 346 -19.65 9.21 -17.28
N ARG A 347 -20.13 10.44 -17.49
CA ARG A 347 -19.34 11.64 -17.79
C ARG A 347 -19.84 12.75 -16.89
N LEU A 348 -18.92 13.47 -16.24
CA LEU A 348 -19.24 14.69 -15.50
C LEU A 348 -18.35 15.84 -15.98
N ALA A 349 -18.95 17.00 -16.22
CA ALA A 349 -18.25 18.26 -16.50
C ALA A 349 -18.23 19.17 -15.26
N ASN A 350 -17.55 20.33 -15.36
CA ASN A 350 -17.39 21.31 -14.27
C ASN A 350 -18.65 21.53 -13.40
N GLN A 351 -19.79 21.87 -13.98
CA GLN A 351 -21.02 22.14 -13.23
C GLN A 351 -21.47 20.93 -12.38
N GLU A 352 -21.35 19.72 -12.91
CA GLU A 352 -21.72 18.50 -12.21
C GLU A 352 -20.68 18.16 -11.14
N LEU A 353 -19.39 18.34 -11.42
CA LEU A 353 -18.31 18.17 -10.45
C LEU A 353 -18.46 19.15 -9.27
N ALA A 354 -18.88 20.38 -9.55
CA ALA A 354 -19.19 21.40 -8.55
C ALA A 354 -20.40 20.99 -7.68
N ALA A 355 -21.46 20.47 -8.29
CA ALA A 355 -22.64 19.97 -7.56
C ALA A 355 -22.27 18.80 -6.62
N TRP A 356 -21.33 17.95 -7.02
CA TRP A 356 -20.78 16.89 -6.16
C TRP A 356 -19.68 17.39 -5.20
N GLY A 357 -19.27 18.65 -5.29
CA GLY A 357 -18.25 19.28 -4.44
C GLY A 357 -16.86 18.63 -4.54
N ILE A 358 -16.49 18.26 -5.77
CA ILE A 358 -15.20 17.64 -6.14
C ILE A 358 -14.48 18.40 -7.27
N GLU A 359 -15.01 19.55 -7.69
CA GLU A 359 -14.35 20.48 -8.61
C GLU A 359 -13.07 21.06 -7.96
N GLN A 360 -12.01 21.21 -8.74
CA GLN A 360 -10.66 21.55 -8.25
C GLN A 360 -10.26 23.01 -8.51
N LYS A 361 -10.76 23.61 -9.60
CA LYS A 361 -10.46 24.97 -10.06
C LYS A 361 -8.96 25.26 -10.18
N ASP A 362 -8.55 26.52 -10.00
CA ASP A 362 -7.16 26.95 -10.13
C ASP A 362 -6.25 26.53 -8.96
N THR A 363 -6.82 26.11 -7.83
CA THR A 363 -6.09 25.69 -6.64
C THR A 363 -6.36 24.22 -6.31
N PRO A 364 -5.95 23.29 -7.20
CA PRO A 364 -6.32 21.89 -7.08
C PRO A 364 -5.75 21.24 -5.81
N SER A 365 -6.57 20.41 -5.18
CA SER A 365 -6.24 19.65 -3.98
C SER A 365 -6.20 18.13 -4.20
N LEU A 366 -6.70 17.65 -5.34
CA LEU A 366 -6.78 16.23 -5.68
C LEU A 366 -5.41 15.52 -5.59
N ARG A 367 -5.27 14.55 -4.71
CA ARG A 367 -4.08 13.73 -4.56
C ARG A 367 -4.15 12.42 -5.35
N GLY A 368 -5.34 11.82 -5.42
CA GLY A 368 -5.54 10.52 -6.03
C GLY A 368 -7.01 10.10 -6.11
N LEU A 369 -7.25 9.04 -6.87
CA LEU A 369 -8.56 8.42 -7.05
C LEU A 369 -8.52 6.97 -6.57
N ALA A 370 -9.65 6.50 -6.06
CA ALA A 370 -9.85 5.09 -5.74
C ALA A 370 -11.28 4.65 -6.08
N LEU A 371 -11.46 3.34 -6.22
CA LEU A 371 -12.75 2.70 -6.44
C LEU A 371 -13.07 1.79 -5.27
N ASP A 372 -14.36 1.55 -5.04
CA ASP A 372 -14.75 0.40 -4.22
C ASP A 372 -14.20 -0.92 -4.82
N PRO A 373 -13.94 -1.93 -3.98
CA PRO A 373 -13.47 -3.23 -4.44
C PRO A 373 -14.51 -3.96 -5.29
N VAL A 374 -15.80 -3.71 -5.04
CA VAL A 374 -16.91 -4.24 -5.83
C VAL A 374 -17.63 -3.07 -6.48
N THR A 375 -17.59 -3.03 -7.81
CA THR A 375 -18.25 -1.98 -8.60
C THR A 375 -19.20 -2.55 -9.66
N TRP A 376 -19.42 -3.85 -9.61
CA TRP A 376 -20.36 -4.53 -10.49
C TRP A 376 -21.26 -5.43 -9.65
N ASP A 377 -22.56 -5.25 -9.79
CA ASP A 377 -23.57 -6.09 -9.15
C ASP A 377 -24.08 -7.11 -10.18
N SER A 378 -23.74 -8.38 -9.95
CA SER A 378 -24.15 -9.49 -10.81
C SER A 378 -25.64 -9.79 -10.74
N CYS A 379 -26.33 -9.44 -9.65
CA CYS A 379 -27.76 -9.67 -9.50
C CYS A 379 -28.57 -8.67 -10.33
N THR A 380 -28.13 -7.41 -10.39
CA THR A 380 -28.78 -6.37 -11.20
C THR A 380 -28.18 -6.20 -12.59
N GLY A 381 -27.01 -6.78 -12.85
CA GLY A 381 -26.28 -6.62 -14.11
C GLY A 381 -25.87 -5.17 -14.36
N SER A 382 -25.56 -4.42 -13.29
CA SER A 382 -25.32 -2.99 -13.36
C SER A 382 -24.12 -2.55 -12.53
N ALA A 383 -23.54 -1.40 -12.89
CA ALA A 383 -22.45 -0.81 -12.12
C ALA A 383 -22.96 -0.29 -10.77
N CYS A 384 -22.20 -0.53 -9.72
CA CYS A 384 -22.51 -0.16 -8.35
C CYS A 384 -21.27 0.44 -7.65
N GLY A 385 -21.41 0.82 -6.37
CA GLY A 385 -20.32 1.38 -5.57
C GLY A 385 -19.97 2.82 -5.91
N HIS A 386 -18.81 3.25 -5.42
CA HIS A 386 -18.37 4.66 -5.43
C HIS A 386 -16.96 4.84 -5.98
N ILE A 387 -16.74 6.06 -6.49
CA ILE A 387 -15.44 6.64 -6.85
C ILE A 387 -15.08 7.61 -5.74
N TYR A 388 -13.87 7.49 -5.22
CA TYR A 388 -13.39 8.32 -4.12
C TYR A 388 -12.28 9.26 -4.58
N PHE A 389 -12.45 10.53 -4.27
CA PHE A 389 -11.48 11.60 -4.48
C PHE A 389 -10.77 11.85 -3.16
N THR A 390 -9.45 11.63 -3.14
CA THR A 390 -8.63 12.05 -2.00
C THR A 390 -8.07 13.42 -2.30
N GLU A 391 -8.32 14.38 -1.42
CA GLU A 391 -7.92 15.77 -1.50
C GLU A 391 -7.01 16.13 -0.33
N GLU A 392 -5.98 16.95 -0.58
CA GLU A 392 -4.95 17.26 0.41
C GLU A 392 -4.53 18.74 0.36
N GLU A 393 -4.64 19.42 1.51
CA GLU A 393 -4.27 20.82 1.69
C GLU A 393 -3.37 20.98 2.91
N HIS A 394 -2.21 21.63 2.72
CA HIS A 394 -1.22 21.80 3.78
C HIS A 394 -1.06 23.28 4.16
N ARG A 395 -0.90 23.58 5.45
CA ARG A 395 -0.67 24.95 5.96
C ARG A 395 0.52 25.63 5.28
N TRP A 396 1.59 24.86 5.08
CA TRP A 396 2.83 25.29 4.44
C TRP A 396 2.84 25.08 2.92
N SER A 397 1.71 24.76 2.29
CA SER A 397 1.64 24.61 0.83
C SER A 397 1.91 25.95 0.15
N ALA A 398 2.84 25.96 -0.79
CA ALA A 398 3.22 27.11 -1.61
C ALA A 398 3.32 26.70 -3.09
N GLY A 399 3.33 27.69 -3.98
CA GLY A 399 3.40 27.51 -5.43
C GLY A 399 2.09 27.89 -6.15
N PRO A 400 2.11 27.95 -7.50
CA PRO A 400 0.99 28.46 -8.30
C PRO A 400 -0.34 27.72 -8.13
N HIS A 401 -0.31 26.44 -7.78
CA HIS A 401 -1.51 25.63 -7.56
C HIS A 401 -1.88 25.52 -6.07
N SER A 402 -1.24 26.28 -5.19
CA SER A 402 -1.60 26.30 -3.77
C SER A 402 -2.71 27.32 -3.49
N SER A 403 -3.58 27.01 -2.54
CA SER A 403 -4.59 27.95 -2.07
C SER A 403 -3.95 29.24 -1.56
N PRO A 404 -4.48 30.44 -1.90
CA PRO A 404 -4.03 31.71 -1.35
C PRO A 404 -4.35 31.85 0.14
N ALA A 405 -5.27 31.02 0.65
CA ALA A 405 -5.66 30.96 2.05
C ALA A 405 -5.49 29.52 2.56
N PRO A 406 -4.23 29.06 2.79
CA PRO A 406 -3.99 27.69 3.22
C PRO A 406 -4.63 27.41 4.58
N PRO A 407 -5.04 26.15 4.85
CA PRO A 407 -5.71 25.80 6.09
C PRO A 407 -4.77 25.99 7.29
N ARG A 408 -5.34 26.21 8.48
CA ARG A 408 -4.56 26.36 9.73
C ARG A 408 -3.76 25.11 10.10
N LEU A 409 -4.29 23.94 9.76
CA LEU A 409 -3.70 22.63 9.97
C LEU A 409 -3.70 21.86 8.66
N HIS A 410 -2.85 20.84 8.55
CA HIS A 410 -2.89 19.91 7.42
C HIS A 410 -4.26 19.21 7.38
N ARG A 411 -4.97 19.35 6.26
CA ARG A 411 -6.29 18.81 5.99
C ARG A 411 -6.22 17.75 4.90
N VAL A 412 -6.89 16.63 5.15
CA VAL A 412 -7.04 15.51 4.23
C VAL A 412 -8.52 15.16 4.17
N LYS A 413 -9.05 15.07 2.95
CA LYS A 413 -10.47 14.85 2.70
C LYS A 413 -10.67 13.72 1.69
N ALA A 414 -11.62 12.83 1.94
CA ALA A 414 -12.10 11.84 0.99
C ALA A 414 -13.55 12.16 0.63
N THR A 415 -13.85 12.30 -0.66
CA THR A 415 -15.21 12.49 -1.16
C THR A 415 -15.59 11.33 -2.07
N GLY A 416 -16.60 10.55 -1.70
CA GLY A 416 -17.13 9.44 -2.49
C GLY A 416 -18.38 9.84 -3.28
N ILE A 417 -18.41 9.56 -4.58
CA ILE A 417 -19.59 9.73 -5.44
C ILE A 417 -19.96 8.41 -6.11
N PRO A 418 -21.25 8.13 -6.35
CA PRO A 418 -21.66 6.84 -6.92
C PRO A 418 -21.18 6.70 -8.37
N LEU A 419 -20.86 5.48 -8.81
CA LEU A 419 -20.49 5.22 -10.22
C LEU A 419 -21.65 5.55 -11.18
N LEU A 420 -22.89 5.28 -10.77
CA LEU A 420 -24.11 5.56 -11.53
C LEU A 420 -25.18 6.24 -10.66
N GLY A 421 -26.01 7.07 -11.30
CA GLY A 421 -27.16 7.71 -10.66
C GLY A 421 -26.83 8.79 -9.61
N HIS A 422 -27.83 9.10 -8.79
CA HIS A 422 -27.83 10.15 -7.77
C HIS A 422 -27.77 9.59 -6.34
N GLY A 423 -27.10 8.45 -6.16
CA GLY A 423 -26.89 7.82 -4.85
C GLY A 423 -26.14 8.70 -3.84
N PRO A 424 -25.96 8.21 -2.59
CA PRO A 424 -25.39 9.02 -1.52
C PRO A 424 -23.96 9.47 -1.84
N ARG A 425 -23.67 10.72 -1.48
CA ARG A 425 -22.32 11.26 -1.42
C ARG A 425 -21.69 10.92 -0.08
N TRP A 426 -20.50 10.33 -0.10
CA TRP A 426 -19.68 10.14 1.10
C TRP A 426 -18.74 11.32 1.28
N LEU A 427 -18.54 11.73 2.52
CA LEU A 427 -17.59 12.77 2.87
C LEU A 427 -16.92 12.40 4.19
N ASP A 428 -15.60 12.28 4.14
CA ASP A 428 -14.77 12.16 5.32
C ASP A 428 -13.66 13.23 5.30
N ASP A 429 -13.53 14.00 6.38
CA ASP A 429 -12.57 15.09 6.50
C ASP A 429 -11.80 14.92 7.83
N CYS A 430 -10.47 14.81 7.78
CA CYS A 430 -9.61 14.96 8.95
C CYS A 430 -8.68 16.17 8.79
N GLY A 431 -8.45 16.87 9.90
CA GLY A 431 -7.52 18.01 9.95
C GLY A 431 -8.14 19.36 9.58
N GLY A 432 -9.35 19.37 8.99
CA GLY A 432 -10.16 20.57 8.79
C GLY A 432 -11.24 20.76 9.87
N ASN A 433 -11.22 21.90 10.58
CA ASN A 433 -12.34 22.59 11.25
C ASN A 433 -13.62 21.80 11.66
N SER A 434 -13.50 20.61 12.26
CA SER A 434 -14.62 19.93 12.90
C SER A 434 -14.89 20.60 14.25
N SER A 435 -15.74 21.64 14.22
CA SER A 435 -16.63 22.22 15.26
C SER A 435 -16.15 22.42 16.71
N ASN A 436 -14.92 22.04 17.06
CA ASN A 436 -14.35 22.21 18.38
C ASN A 436 -13.36 23.37 18.30
N ARG A 437 -13.85 24.57 18.60
CA ARG A 437 -13.09 25.83 18.79
C ARG A 437 -12.10 25.77 19.96
N ASN A 438 -11.52 24.62 20.25
CA ASN A 438 -10.47 24.52 21.23
C ASN A 438 -9.15 24.94 20.58
N VAL A 439 -8.57 25.99 21.14
CA VAL A 439 -7.32 26.66 20.80
C VAL A 439 -6.10 25.72 20.89
N ASN A 440 -6.29 24.49 21.37
CA ASN A 440 -5.25 23.45 21.39
C ASN A 440 -5.27 22.67 20.07
N MET A 441 -4.11 22.54 19.43
CA MET A 441 -3.87 21.67 18.27
C MET A 441 -4.22 20.21 18.61
N THR A 442 -5.48 19.81 18.53
CA THR A 442 -5.87 18.43 18.76
C THR A 442 -5.53 17.63 17.51
N PHE A 443 -4.44 16.86 17.58
CA PHE A 443 -4.01 15.88 16.59
C PHE A 443 -5.15 14.92 16.21
N CYS A 444 -5.14 14.39 14.97
CA CYS A 444 -6.19 13.49 14.46
C CYS A 444 -6.38 12.32 15.45
N ARG A 445 -7.55 12.25 16.10
CA ARG A 445 -7.89 11.20 17.09
C ARG A 445 -8.25 9.86 16.44
N ARG A 446 -8.27 9.81 15.11
CA ARG A 446 -8.78 8.69 14.31
C ARG A 446 -7.74 7.59 14.06
N GLY A 447 -6.46 7.87 14.27
CA GLY A 447 -5.44 6.83 14.31
C GLY A 447 -5.68 5.91 15.52
N PRO A 448 -5.90 4.58 15.33
CA PRO A 448 -6.03 3.62 16.43
C PRO A 448 -4.85 3.68 17.40
N TRP A 449 -3.70 4.08 16.87
CA TRP A 449 -2.43 4.27 17.57
C TRP A 449 -2.51 5.29 18.71
N ARG A 450 -3.35 6.33 18.60
CA ARG A 450 -3.51 7.34 19.66
C ARG A 450 -4.66 7.04 20.64
N ARG A 451 -5.58 6.10 20.35
CA ARG A 451 -6.58 5.65 21.35
C ARG A 451 -5.89 5.07 22.60
N ARG A 452 -4.68 4.51 22.46
CA ARG A 452 -3.86 3.98 23.58
C ARG A 452 -3.31 5.03 24.55
N ARG A 453 -3.29 6.32 24.19
CA ARG A 453 -2.72 7.39 25.04
C ARG A 453 -3.76 8.20 25.83
N SER A 454 -5.05 7.93 25.64
CA SER A 454 -6.11 8.58 26.42
C SER A 454 -6.25 7.88 27.78
N ASN A 455 -6.03 8.63 28.85
CA ASN A 455 -6.08 8.20 30.26
C ASN A 455 -7.41 7.51 30.63
N ASN A 456 -7.43 6.18 30.56
CA ASN A 456 -8.12 5.29 31.49
C ASN A 456 -7.64 3.85 31.21
N SER A 457 -6.74 3.36 32.05
CA SER A 457 -5.99 2.12 31.90
C SER A 457 -6.80 0.83 32.12
N SER A 458 -8.13 0.85 32.01
CA SER A 458 -8.99 -0.30 32.31
C SER A 458 -9.67 -0.98 31.11
N MET A 459 -9.49 -0.51 29.88
CA MET A 459 -9.90 -1.24 28.67
C MET A 459 -8.86 -1.13 27.57
N ARG A 460 -7.95 -2.11 27.51
CA ARG A 460 -7.16 -2.39 26.30
C ARG A 460 -8.10 -2.98 25.24
N ALA A 461 -8.91 -2.13 24.61
CA ALA A 461 -9.71 -2.56 23.46
C ALA A 461 -8.74 -2.87 22.30
N HIS A 462 -8.63 -4.15 21.96
CA HIS A 462 -8.01 -4.57 20.71
C HIS A 462 -8.83 -3.99 19.56
N ALA A 463 -8.18 -3.37 18.57
CA ALA A 463 -8.86 -2.95 17.34
C ALA A 463 -9.50 -4.19 16.71
N THR A 464 -10.80 -4.13 16.46
CA THR A 464 -11.55 -5.24 15.84
C THR A 464 -11.20 -5.36 14.36
N ASP A 465 -11.54 -6.49 13.73
CA ASP A 465 -11.39 -6.62 12.27
C ASP A 465 -12.19 -5.53 11.52
N ASP A 466 -13.31 -5.07 12.09
CA ASP A 466 -14.08 -3.93 11.58
C ASP A 466 -13.31 -2.61 11.64
N ASP A 467 -12.57 -2.36 12.72
CA ASP A 467 -11.69 -1.18 12.82
C ASP A 467 -10.63 -1.23 11.72
N ILE A 468 -10.07 -2.41 11.42
CA ILE A 468 -9.04 -2.60 10.38
C ILE A 468 -9.62 -2.41 8.97
N ALA A 469 -10.76 -3.04 8.68
CA ALA A 469 -11.45 -2.91 7.39
C ALA A 469 -11.83 -1.45 7.10
N SER A 470 -12.19 -0.70 8.15
CA SER A 470 -12.47 0.73 8.02
C SER A 470 -11.25 1.57 7.62
N GLU A 471 -10.03 1.18 7.98
CA GLU A 471 -8.81 1.93 7.61
C GLU A 471 -8.40 1.73 6.15
N THR A 472 -8.71 0.56 5.60
CA THR A 472 -8.43 0.24 4.19
C THR A 472 -9.54 0.68 3.24
N TRP A 473 -10.67 1.15 3.77
CA TRP A 473 -11.79 1.58 2.95
C TRP A 473 -11.44 2.89 2.21
N PRO A 474 -11.56 2.94 0.87
CA PRO A 474 -11.17 4.11 0.08
C PRO A 474 -11.91 5.41 0.40
N GLY A 475 -13.10 5.32 1.01
CA GLY A 475 -13.88 6.48 1.44
C GLY A 475 -13.44 7.13 2.74
N ARG A 476 -12.48 6.54 3.45
CA ARG A 476 -11.91 7.13 4.66
C ARG A 476 -10.77 8.06 4.29
N ALA A 477 -10.74 9.26 4.87
CA ALA A 477 -9.64 10.19 4.66
C ALA A 477 -8.32 9.55 5.17
N PRO A 478 -7.24 9.54 4.37
CA PRO A 478 -5.96 8.94 4.76
C PRO A 478 -5.25 9.76 5.85
N CYS A 479 -5.72 9.62 7.10
CA CYS A 479 -5.24 10.40 8.23
C CYS A 479 -3.75 10.16 8.54
N TRP A 480 -3.22 9.01 8.13
CA TRP A 480 -1.79 8.69 8.25
C TRP A 480 -0.89 9.75 7.61
N ARG A 481 -1.38 10.54 6.63
CA ARG A 481 -0.68 11.68 6.02
C ARG A 481 -0.30 12.77 7.02
N HIS A 482 -1.07 12.94 8.09
CA HIS A 482 -0.93 14.05 9.04
C HIS A 482 -0.98 13.62 10.51
N ASP A 483 -1.00 12.31 10.77
CA ASP A 483 -1.03 11.73 12.12
C ASP A 483 0.20 12.15 12.96
N ASP A 484 1.35 12.38 12.31
CA ASP A 484 2.64 12.67 12.94
C ASP A 484 3.15 14.10 12.71
N PHE A 485 2.24 15.07 12.54
CA PHE A 485 2.60 16.49 12.41
C PHE A 485 3.62 16.92 13.51
N PRO A 486 4.76 17.57 13.17
CA PRO A 486 5.05 18.28 11.91
C PRO A 486 5.58 17.42 10.75
N TYR A 487 5.70 16.11 10.92
CA TYR A 487 6.07 15.22 9.82
C TYR A 487 4.91 15.01 8.85
N LEU A 488 5.22 15.05 7.55
CA LEU A 488 4.34 14.62 6.48
C LEU A 488 4.68 13.15 6.16
N THR A 489 3.73 12.25 6.36
CA THR A 489 3.89 10.87 5.89
C THR A 489 3.74 10.87 4.37
N VAL A 490 4.83 10.70 3.64
CA VAL A 490 4.86 10.81 2.17
C VAL A 490 4.31 9.57 1.48
N ALA A 491 4.49 8.40 2.09
CA ALA A 491 3.99 7.11 1.61
C ALA A 491 3.77 6.13 2.77
N GLU A 492 2.84 5.19 2.58
CA GLU A 492 2.52 4.14 3.56
C GLU A 492 2.28 2.81 2.81
N VAL A 493 2.82 1.72 3.37
CA VAL A 493 2.41 0.35 3.05
C VAL A 493 1.65 -0.20 4.24
N PHE A 494 0.43 -0.69 4.02
CA PHE A 494 -0.41 -1.22 5.08
C PHE A 494 -0.99 -2.59 4.72
N ASP A 495 -0.32 -3.66 5.15
CA ASP A 495 -0.88 -5.01 5.14
C ASP A 495 -1.71 -5.22 6.40
N ALA A 496 -2.95 -4.77 6.29
CA ALA A 496 -3.99 -4.88 7.32
C ALA A 496 -4.14 -6.32 7.83
N ALA A 497 -4.06 -7.32 6.96
CA ALA A 497 -4.28 -8.71 7.32
C ALA A 497 -3.12 -9.26 8.16
N ALA A 498 -1.87 -8.96 7.77
CA ALA A 498 -0.68 -9.27 8.54
C ALA A 498 -0.54 -8.40 9.81
N GLY A 499 -1.15 -7.21 9.82
CA GLY A 499 -0.96 -6.21 10.87
C GLY A 499 0.39 -5.51 10.76
N VAL A 500 0.89 -5.37 9.54
CA VAL A 500 2.16 -4.73 9.21
C VAL A 500 1.87 -3.37 8.59
N ARG A 501 2.53 -2.34 9.11
CA ARG A 501 2.50 -0.99 8.57
C ARG A 501 3.92 -0.48 8.42
N ILE A 502 4.26 0.04 7.25
CA ILE A 502 5.54 0.69 6.97
C ILE A 502 5.23 2.12 6.56
N SER A 503 5.86 3.09 7.22
CA SER A 503 5.57 4.51 7.03
C SER A 503 6.84 5.27 6.67
N ALA A 504 6.80 5.99 5.56
CA ALA A 504 7.84 6.91 5.13
C ALA A 504 7.42 8.33 5.49
N ARG A 505 8.18 9.01 6.35
CA ARG A 505 7.90 10.35 6.83
C ARG A 505 9.00 11.33 6.44
N HIS A 506 8.58 12.51 6.02
CA HIS A 506 9.45 13.61 5.63
C HIS A 506 8.99 14.89 6.35
N CYS A 507 9.92 15.60 6.97
CA CYS A 507 9.74 17.02 7.30
C CYS A 507 10.94 17.81 6.79
N PHE A 508 10.92 19.14 6.90
CA PHE A 508 12.00 20.03 6.43
C PHE A 508 13.40 19.75 7.00
N MET A 509 13.53 18.84 7.97
CA MET A 509 14.75 18.57 8.72
C MET A 509 15.11 17.08 8.78
N LEU A 510 14.14 16.18 8.55
CA LEU A 510 14.25 14.78 8.91
C LEU A 510 13.45 13.91 7.95
N GLU A 511 14.08 12.81 7.58
CA GLU A 511 13.54 11.74 6.75
C GLU A 511 13.60 10.46 7.59
N THR A 512 12.49 9.73 7.70
CA THR A 512 12.44 8.51 8.51
C THR A 512 11.61 7.45 7.80
N LEU A 513 12.14 6.24 7.71
CA LEU A 513 11.40 5.05 7.31
C LEU A 513 11.27 4.13 8.52
N SER A 514 10.06 3.66 8.83
CA SER A 514 9.84 2.78 9.98
C SER A 514 8.81 1.72 9.69
N VAL A 515 8.82 0.67 10.50
CA VAL A 515 7.89 -0.45 10.47
C VAL A 515 7.24 -0.62 11.84
N HIS A 516 5.97 -0.97 11.80
CA HIS A 516 5.18 -1.33 12.95
C HIS A 516 4.49 -2.66 12.69
N ILE A 517 4.64 -3.60 13.63
CA ILE A 517 3.98 -4.90 13.59
C ILE A 517 3.06 -5.02 14.81
N ARG A 518 1.78 -5.32 14.59
CA ARG A 518 0.85 -5.61 15.70
C ARG A 518 1.15 -7.00 16.29
N PRO A 519 1.57 -7.10 17.56
CA PRO A 519 1.91 -8.39 18.14
C PRO A 519 0.63 -9.17 18.49
N ARG A 520 0.57 -10.42 18.01
CA ARG A 520 -0.18 -11.56 18.57
C ARG A 520 -1.63 -11.29 19.03
N LEU A 521 -2.60 -11.91 18.35
CA LEU A 521 -3.84 -12.31 19.02
C LEU A 521 -3.49 -13.36 20.07
N ARG A 522 -3.41 -12.98 21.36
CA ARG A 522 -3.60 -13.93 22.44
C ARG A 522 -5.10 -14.10 22.62
N VAL A 523 -5.62 -15.30 22.39
CA VAL A 523 -6.97 -15.65 22.81
C VAL A 523 -6.98 -15.62 24.33
N GLN A 524 -7.54 -14.56 24.93
CA GLN A 524 -7.92 -14.59 26.34
C GLN A 524 -9.03 -15.63 26.50
N GLY A 525 -8.76 -16.69 27.27
CA GLY A 525 -9.75 -17.75 27.54
C GLY A 525 -9.22 -19.19 27.60
N VAL A 526 -7.94 -19.44 27.32
CA VAL A 526 -7.34 -20.79 27.45
C VAL A 526 -6.43 -20.93 28.68
N GLU A 527 -6.31 -19.89 29.51
CA GLU A 527 -5.85 -20.05 30.89
C GLU A 527 -7.07 -20.20 31.81
N ALA A 528 -7.06 -21.28 32.60
CA ALA A 528 -7.97 -21.61 33.72
C ALA A 528 -9.22 -22.48 33.45
N VAL A 529 -9.12 -23.55 32.64
CA VAL A 529 -10.07 -24.69 32.77
C VAL A 529 -9.45 -25.89 33.53
N TYR A 530 -8.13 -25.98 33.65
CA TYR A 530 -7.47 -27.11 34.33
C TYR A 530 -6.81 -26.78 35.68
N ALA A 531 -6.87 -25.53 36.15
CA ALA A 531 -6.27 -25.11 37.43
C ALA A 531 -7.22 -25.18 38.65
N ALA A 532 -8.42 -25.75 38.50
CA ALA A 532 -9.43 -25.82 39.57
C ALA A 532 -9.56 -27.23 40.19
N LYS A 533 -8.45 -27.95 40.41
CA LYS A 533 -8.43 -29.14 41.29
C LYS A 533 -7.09 -29.26 42.02
N SER A 534 -6.73 -28.24 42.78
CA SER A 534 -5.65 -28.32 43.77
C SER A 534 -6.15 -27.65 45.04
N GLY A 535 -6.62 -28.47 45.97
CA GLY A 535 -7.24 -28.04 47.22
C GLY A 535 -6.27 -27.24 48.07
N ARG A 536 -6.68 -26.05 48.49
CA ARG A 536 -5.96 -25.28 49.52
C ARG A 536 -6.80 -25.21 50.78
N LYS A 537 -6.27 -25.90 51.79
CA LYS A 537 -6.67 -25.95 53.19
C LYS A 537 -7.03 -24.55 53.70
N ARG A 538 -8.20 -24.47 54.34
CA ARG A 538 -8.65 -23.34 55.17
C ARG A 538 -7.68 -23.15 56.34
N THR A 539 -7.19 -21.94 56.54
CA THR A 539 -6.85 -21.43 57.87
C THR A 539 -7.55 -20.10 58.06
N ALA A 540 -8.33 -20.03 59.13
CA ALA A 540 -9.15 -18.90 59.52
C ALA A 540 -8.39 -17.96 60.47
N SER A 541 -8.58 -16.66 60.30
CA SER A 541 -8.67 -15.64 61.37
C SER A 541 -9.14 -14.35 60.67
N ALA A 542 -10.40 -13.95 60.75
CA ALA A 542 -11.14 -13.32 61.85
C ALA A 542 -10.77 -11.85 62.08
N ASN A 543 -11.74 -10.98 61.72
CA ASN A 543 -12.08 -9.66 62.30
C ASN A 543 -11.04 -8.52 62.18
N SER A 544 -11.41 -7.26 61.97
CA SER A 544 -12.67 -6.52 62.18
C SER A 544 -12.53 -5.08 61.67
N GLY A 545 -13.64 -4.52 61.16
CA GLY A 545 -13.98 -3.07 61.16
C GLY A 545 -13.10 -2.15 60.29
N SER A 546 -13.51 -0.97 59.85
CA SER A 546 -14.75 -0.22 59.78
C SER A 546 -14.35 1.18 59.28
N GLY A 547 -15.20 1.84 58.48
CA GLY A 547 -15.14 3.28 58.21
C GLY A 547 -14.53 3.65 56.85
N SER A 548 -15.30 3.84 55.77
CA SER A 548 -16.15 5.00 55.44
C SER A 548 -15.42 6.35 55.46
N GLY A 549 -14.91 6.76 54.29
CA GLY A 549 -15.51 7.84 53.50
C GLY A 549 -15.30 9.30 53.90
N SER A 550 -14.91 10.10 52.90
CA SER A 550 -15.06 11.55 52.73
C SER A 550 -14.10 12.44 53.53
N SER A 551 -13.58 13.57 53.05
CA SER A 551 -13.87 14.41 51.88
C SER A 551 -12.68 15.36 51.65
N SER A 552 -12.49 15.80 50.41
CA SER A 552 -11.63 16.94 50.07
C SER A 552 -12.50 18.11 49.58
N SER A 553 -12.31 19.26 50.22
CA SER A 553 -12.57 20.62 49.72
C SER A 553 -11.66 21.50 50.60
N SER A 554 -10.89 22.46 50.12
CA SER A 554 -11.18 23.58 49.22
C SER A 554 -9.82 24.34 49.08
N SER A 555 -9.44 24.75 47.87
CA SER A 555 -9.56 26.12 47.31
C SER A 555 -8.44 27.11 47.69
N SER A 556 -7.94 27.79 46.64
CA SER A 556 -7.40 29.17 46.58
C SER A 556 -6.14 29.46 47.41
N SER A 557 -5.17 30.28 47.05
CA SER A 557 -4.92 31.33 46.03
C SER A 557 -3.42 31.71 46.31
N SER A 558 -2.59 32.28 45.46
CA SER A 558 -2.63 33.55 44.71
C SER A 558 -1.20 33.78 44.15
N GLU A 559 -1.11 34.47 43.01
CA GLU A 559 -0.15 35.54 42.64
C GLU A 559 1.37 35.33 42.90
N GLY A 560 2.31 35.60 41.99
CA GLY A 560 2.28 36.30 40.72
C GLY A 560 3.71 36.59 40.25
N THR A 561 3.82 37.42 39.21
CA THR A 561 5.00 38.19 38.76
C THR A 561 5.91 37.55 37.71
N ALA A 562 6.15 38.34 36.66
CA ALA A 562 6.90 38.06 35.45
C ALA A 562 8.35 38.56 35.53
N THR A 563 9.26 37.91 34.77
CA THR A 563 10.34 38.57 33.98
C THR A 563 10.93 37.59 32.96
N PRO A 564 11.49 38.07 31.82
CA PRO A 564 11.99 37.26 30.72
C PRO A 564 13.52 37.11 30.73
N GLY A 565 14.01 36.00 30.18
CA GLY A 565 15.41 35.65 29.95
C GLY A 565 15.47 34.15 29.68
N ASP A 566 16.40 33.58 28.93
CA ASP A 566 17.53 34.07 28.17
C ASP A 566 17.89 32.90 27.23
N VAL A 567 18.67 33.22 26.21
CA VAL A 567 19.12 32.33 25.14
C VAL A 567 19.92 31.16 25.71
N GLY A 568 19.40 29.95 25.55
CA GLY A 568 20.04 28.70 25.98
C GLY A 568 20.27 27.75 24.81
N SER A 569 21.46 27.86 24.20
CA SER A 569 22.11 26.85 23.38
C SER A 569 21.94 25.45 23.96
N VAL A 570 21.32 24.52 23.21
CA VAL A 570 21.36 23.09 23.53
C VAL A 570 22.23 22.39 22.51
N ALA A 571 23.39 21.98 23.01
CA ALA A 571 24.43 21.26 22.33
C ALA A 571 23.94 19.92 21.77
N THR A 572 24.41 19.65 20.55
CA THR A 572 24.49 18.33 19.93
C THR A 572 25.39 17.41 20.76
N SER A 573 24.82 16.38 21.38
CA SER A 573 25.58 15.24 21.91
C SER A 573 25.35 14.02 21.03
N ALA A 574 26.31 13.77 20.15
CA ALA A 574 26.48 12.51 19.44
C ALA A 574 26.74 11.39 20.47
N ALA A 575 25.83 10.41 20.55
CA ALA A 575 26.02 9.22 21.36
C ALA A 575 26.57 8.08 20.48
N LYS A 576 27.88 7.84 20.61
CA LYS A 576 28.55 6.62 20.17
C LYS A 576 28.20 5.46 21.13
N GLY A 577 27.84 4.32 20.55
CA GLY A 577 28.10 2.97 21.09
C GLY A 577 27.32 2.55 22.33
N GLY A 578 26.24 1.80 22.12
CA GLY A 578 25.53 1.08 23.18
C GLY A 578 24.59 0.01 22.62
N THR A 579 25.03 -1.25 22.71
CA THR A 579 24.25 -2.50 22.81
C THR A 579 22.90 -2.57 22.09
N ILE A 580 22.86 -3.39 21.03
CA ILE A 580 21.66 -3.91 20.35
C ILE A 580 20.63 -4.35 21.41
N ARG A 581 19.59 -3.55 21.63
CA ARG A 581 18.38 -4.00 22.33
C ARG A 581 17.47 -4.62 21.29
N ALA A 582 17.50 -5.94 21.30
CA ALA A 582 16.54 -6.78 20.62
C ALA A 582 15.13 -6.56 21.17
N GLU A 583 14.17 -6.78 20.27
CA GLU A 583 12.73 -6.92 20.42
C GLU A 583 11.86 -5.65 20.39
N GLY A 584 10.94 -5.62 19.42
CA GLY A 584 9.61 -5.05 19.61
C GLY A 584 8.53 -6.15 19.74
N PRO A 585 8.28 -6.74 20.92
CA PRO A 585 7.20 -7.71 21.14
C PRO A 585 5.88 -7.06 21.62
N TYR A 586 5.78 -5.73 21.65
CA TYR A 586 4.66 -5.00 22.28
C TYR A 586 3.94 -3.97 21.38
N GLY A 587 4.22 -3.97 20.08
CA GLY A 587 3.66 -2.99 19.13
C GLY A 587 4.36 -1.66 19.28
N GLU A 588 5.69 -1.69 19.35
CA GLU A 588 6.53 -0.50 19.23
C GLU A 588 6.95 -0.36 17.78
N GLU A 589 7.13 0.89 17.36
CA GLU A 589 7.59 1.25 16.03
C GLU A 589 9.12 1.15 15.99
N VAL A 590 9.67 0.54 14.93
CA VAL A 590 11.11 0.34 14.75
C VAL A 590 11.53 1.05 13.46
N GLN A 591 12.61 1.82 13.52
CA GLN A 591 13.11 2.60 12.37
C GLN A 591 14.15 1.77 11.58
N PHE A 592 14.09 1.86 10.25
CA PHE A 592 15.15 1.37 9.37
C PHE A 592 16.39 2.27 9.51
N ASP A 593 17.54 1.76 9.07
CA ASP A 593 18.75 2.59 8.93
C ASP A 593 18.47 3.81 8.02
N ASP A 594 19.09 4.95 8.33
CA ASP A 594 18.83 6.24 7.65
C ASP A 594 19.06 6.15 6.13
N ASP A 595 20.03 5.35 5.68
CA ASP A 595 20.34 5.14 4.26
C ASP A 595 19.18 4.48 3.49
N MET A 596 18.29 3.74 4.16
CA MET A 596 17.13 3.09 3.52
C MET A 596 16.15 4.07 2.91
N TRP A 597 16.14 5.32 3.35
CA TRP A 597 15.34 6.36 2.72
C TRP A 597 15.77 6.59 1.27
N GLY A 598 17.06 6.87 1.05
CA GLY A 598 17.61 7.12 -0.29
C GLY A 598 17.50 5.91 -1.22
N GLU A 599 17.41 4.72 -0.64
CA GLU A 599 17.31 3.44 -1.35
C GLU A 599 15.89 3.12 -1.83
N LEU A 600 14.84 3.72 -1.27
CA LEU A 600 13.44 3.37 -1.58
C LEU A 600 12.55 4.57 -1.98
N LEU A 601 12.88 5.79 -1.54
CA LEU A 601 11.98 6.95 -1.61
C LEU A 601 12.42 8.00 -2.63
N GLY A 602 13.23 7.65 -3.63
CA GLY A 602 13.64 8.54 -4.74
C GLY A 602 12.44 9.14 -5.51
N LYS A 603 11.32 8.42 -5.54
CA LYS A 603 10.01 8.90 -6.07
C LYS A 603 8.95 9.14 -5.01
N GLY A 604 9.29 9.14 -3.72
CA GLY A 604 8.33 9.34 -2.63
C GLY A 604 7.17 8.32 -2.64
N PHE A 605 7.38 7.13 -3.20
CA PHE A 605 6.38 6.07 -3.35
C PHE A 605 6.99 4.73 -2.97
N ILE A 606 6.25 3.95 -2.18
CA ILE A 606 6.58 2.57 -1.81
C ILE A 606 5.32 1.70 -1.95
N SER A 607 5.51 0.44 -2.29
CA SER A 607 4.45 -0.58 -2.36
C SER A 607 4.97 -1.89 -1.79
N GLY A 608 4.13 -2.68 -1.13
CA GLY A 608 4.60 -3.85 -0.40
C GLY A 608 3.55 -4.56 0.42
N ASP A 609 4.00 -5.55 1.16
CA ASP A 609 3.26 -6.25 2.21
C ASP A 609 4.25 -6.80 3.26
N GLU A 610 3.83 -7.75 4.10
CA GLU A 610 4.71 -8.36 5.09
C GLU A 610 5.95 -9.10 4.50
N ARG A 611 5.95 -9.43 3.20
CA ARG A 611 6.99 -10.22 2.53
C ARG A 611 8.02 -9.33 1.85
N TRP A 612 7.56 -8.25 1.24
CA TRP A 612 8.39 -7.38 0.40
C TRP A 612 8.05 -5.92 0.57
N LEU A 613 9.06 -5.06 0.41
CA LEU A 613 8.91 -3.63 0.25
C LEU A 613 9.62 -3.19 -1.04
N VAL A 614 8.90 -2.52 -1.93
CA VAL A 614 9.37 -2.08 -3.24
C VAL A 614 9.34 -0.57 -3.32
N GLY A 615 10.43 0.03 -3.78
CA GLY A 615 10.58 1.46 -3.99
C GLY A 615 11.54 1.77 -5.13
N GLU A 616 11.85 3.04 -5.32
CA GLU A 616 12.82 3.50 -6.32
C GLU A 616 13.91 4.29 -5.60
N ASP A 617 15.18 3.98 -5.89
CA ASP A 617 16.30 4.67 -5.26
C ASP A 617 16.60 6.03 -5.90
N GLY A 618 17.55 6.78 -5.33
CA GLY A 618 18.00 8.07 -5.86
C GLY A 618 18.59 8.02 -7.28
N ASN A 619 18.99 6.85 -7.77
CA ASN A 619 19.49 6.66 -9.13
C ASN A 619 18.35 6.36 -10.12
N GLY A 620 17.13 6.15 -9.64
CA GLY A 620 15.97 5.80 -10.44
C GLY A 620 15.84 4.30 -10.75
N ASP A 621 16.54 3.44 -10.01
CA ASP A 621 16.43 1.99 -10.14
C ASP A 621 15.48 1.42 -9.07
N ILE A 622 14.82 0.31 -9.36
CA ILE A 622 13.88 -0.30 -8.41
C ILE A 622 14.67 -1.06 -7.35
N THR A 623 14.32 -0.81 -6.09
CA THR A 623 14.83 -1.54 -4.93
C THR A 623 13.75 -2.45 -4.39
N VAL A 624 14.06 -3.74 -4.26
CA VAL A 624 13.18 -4.72 -3.62
C VAL A 624 13.85 -5.19 -2.33
N VAL A 625 13.24 -4.87 -1.20
CA VAL A 625 13.61 -5.36 0.12
C VAL A 625 12.78 -6.60 0.45
N TYR A 626 13.47 -7.68 0.83
CA TYR A 626 12.86 -8.93 1.28
C TYR A 626 13.02 -9.06 2.80
N PHE A 627 11.97 -9.55 3.44
CA PHE A 627 11.97 -9.87 4.87
C PHE A 627 12.07 -11.37 5.11
#